data_AF-A0A2M7YK66-F1
#
_entry.id   AF-A0A2M7YK66-F1
#
_cell.length_a   1.000
_cell.length_b   1.000
_cell.length_c   1.000
_cell.angle_alpha   90.00
_cell.angle_beta   90.00
_cell.angle_gamma   90.00
#
_symmetry.space_group_name_H-M   'P 1'
#
loop_
_entity.id
_entity.type
_entity.pdbx_description
1 polymer ?
#
loop_
_entity_poly.entity_id
_entity_poly.type
_entity_poly.pdbx_seq_one_letter_code
_entity_poly.pdbx_strand_id
1 'polypeptide(L)'
;MDFTNSSDEYLDIIDEDDNAIGKKKRSEVYAEGLSNFRVINVFIVNSRGEIWFPRRSSHKRIFPLCLDMSVGGHVASGESYEDALRRETLE
;
A
#
# COMPACT_ATOMS: atom_id res chain seq x y z
N MET A 1 10.02 21.73 -1.80
CA MET A 1 10.36 20.73 -0.77
C MET A 1 9.66 19.45 -1.17
N ASP A 2 10.41 18.55 -1.81
CA ASP A 2 9.87 17.34 -2.42
C ASP A 2 9.75 16.23 -1.37
N PHE A 3 8.55 16.02 -0.84
CA PHE A 3 8.23 14.90 0.05
C PHE A 3 7.72 13.69 -0.73
N THR A 4 8.41 13.32 -1.81
CA THR A 4 8.14 12.06 -2.51
C THR A 4 9.35 11.15 -2.40
N ASN A 5 9.59 10.64 -1.20
CA ASN A 5 10.35 9.39 -1.09
C ASN A 5 9.41 8.25 -1.50
N SER A 6 8.96 8.24 -2.76
CA SER A 6 8.38 7.05 -3.34
C SER A 6 9.57 6.17 -3.67
N SER A 7 10.02 5.38 -2.69
CA SER A 7 10.88 4.24 -2.97
C SER A 7 10.25 3.49 -4.15
N ASP A 8 10.94 3.48 -5.28
CA ASP A 8 10.53 2.75 -6.48
C ASP A 8 10.81 1.25 -6.25
N GLU A 9 10.11 0.73 -5.24
CA GLU A 9 10.26 -0.60 -4.67
C GLU A 9 9.82 -1.68 -5.66
N TYR A 10 10.38 -2.88 -5.50
CA TYR A 10 9.88 -4.04 -6.23
C TYR A 10 8.62 -4.56 -5.55
N LEU A 11 7.58 -4.78 -6.35
CA LEU A 11 6.37 -5.47 -5.96
C LEU A 11 6.32 -6.81 -6.67
N ASP A 12 5.91 -7.84 -5.95
CA ASP A 12 5.64 -9.13 -6.56
C ASP A 12 4.33 -9.06 -7.36
N ILE A 13 4.38 -9.57 -8.58
CA ILE A 13 3.22 -9.81 -9.43
C ILE A 13 2.70 -11.20 -9.09
N ILE A 14 1.44 -11.29 -8.73
CA ILE A 14 0.81 -12.53 -8.25
C ILE A 14 -0.20 -13.10 -9.25
N ASP A 15 -0.41 -14.40 -9.15
CA ASP A 15 -1.57 -15.08 -9.73
C ASP A 15 -2.78 -15.04 -8.78
N GLU A 16 -3.86 -15.74 -9.14
CA GLU A 16 -5.11 -15.78 -8.38
C GLU A 16 -4.99 -16.54 -7.04
N ASP A 17 -3.96 -17.37 -6.90
CA ASP A 17 -3.68 -18.19 -5.72
C ASP A 17 -2.62 -17.53 -4.81
N ASP A 18 -2.33 -16.24 -5.02
CA ASP A 18 -1.33 -15.43 -4.31
C ASP A 18 0.12 -15.92 -4.47
N ASN A 19 0.41 -16.69 -5.52
CA ASN A 19 1.79 -17.09 -5.81
C ASN A 19 2.49 -15.99 -6.61
N ALA A 20 3.72 -15.66 -6.21
CA ALA A 20 4.54 -14.73 -6.97
C ALA A 20 4.97 -15.36 -8.31
N ILE A 21 4.51 -14.79 -9.42
CA ILE A 21 4.85 -15.19 -10.80
C ILE A 21 5.88 -14.27 -11.46
N GLY A 22 6.26 -13.19 -10.77
CA GLY A 22 7.28 -12.24 -11.20
C GLY A 22 7.39 -11.07 -10.23
N LYS A 23 8.21 -10.08 -10.57
CA LYS A 23 8.27 -8.81 -9.85
C LYS A 23 8.54 -7.66 -10.80
N LYS A 24 7.98 -6.50 -10.49
CA LYS A 24 8.15 -5.25 -11.23
C LYS A 24 8.34 -4.11 -10.25
N LYS A 25 9.00 -3.04 -10.68
CA LYS A 25 9.03 -1.83 -9.88
C LYS A 25 7.63 -1.24 -9.78
N ARG A 26 7.35 -0.61 -8.66
CA ARG A 26 6.06 0.06 -8.40
C ARG A 26 5.71 1.04 -9.52
N SER A 27 6.66 1.81 -10.03
CA SER A 27 6.43 2.71 -11.16
C SER A 27 5.95 1.97 -12.42
N GLU A 28 6.57 0.84 -12.76
CA GLU A 28 6.22 -0.01 -13.90
C GLU A 28 4.83 -0.63 -13.75
N VAL A 29 4.51 -1.17 -12.56
CA VAL A 29 3.19 -1.71 -12.22
C VAL A 29 2.09 -0.71 -12.55
N TYR A 30 2.27 0.54 -12.11
CA TYR A 30 1.28 1.59 -12.36
C TYR A 30 1.28 2.11 -13.80
N ALA A 31 2.44 2.17 -14.46
CA ALA A 31 2.53 2.58 -15.87
C ALA A 31 1.84 1.59 -16.81
N GLU A 32 1.92 0.30 -16.49
CA GLU A 32 1.27 -0.79 -17.25
C GLU A 32 -0.20 -1.03 -16.83
N GLY A 33 -0.70 -0.31 -15.82
CA GLY A 33 -2.07 -0.47 -15.32
C GLY A 33 -2.32 -1.81 -14.63
N LEU A 34 -1.26 -2.46 -14.14
CA LEU A 34 -1.36 -3.73 -13.41
C LEU A 34 -1.98 -3.50 -12.03
N SER A 35 -2.70 -4.52 -11.55
CA SER A 35 -3.39 -4.51 -10.25
C SER A 35 -3.18 -5.79 -9.43
N ASN A 36 -2.51 -6.78 -10.01
CA ASN A 36 -2.21 -8.06 -9.37
C ASN A 36 -0.90 -8.01 -8.58
N PHE A 37 -0.88 -7.16 -7.55
CA PHE A 37 0.20 -7.02 -6.58
C PHE A 37 -0.37 -6.95 -5.16
N ARG A 38 0.47 -7.22 -4.17
CA ARG A 38 0.05 -7.30 -2.77
C ARG A 38 0.06 -5.95 -2.06
N VAL A 39 -0.94 -5.72 -1.22
CA VAL A 39 -1.06 -4.56 -0.33
C VAL A 39 -1.59 -5.01 1.03
N ILE A 40 -1.27 -4.26 2.07
CA ILE A 40 -1.96 -4.34 3.37
C ILE A 40 -2.89 -3.14 3.51
N ASN A 41 -3.99 -3.34 4.23
CA ASN A 41 -4.82 -2.25 4.74
C ASN A 41 -5.24 -2.58 6.17
N VAL A 42 -5.24 -1.57 7.04
CA VAL A 42 -5.56 -1.70 8.46
C VAL A 42 -6.64 -0.69 8.83
N PHE A 43 -7.57 -1.12 9.67
CA PHE A 43 -8.48 -0.24 10.38
C PHE A 43 -8.06 -0.13 11.84
N ILE A 44 -7.85 1.09 12.31
CA ILE A 44 -7.58 1.40 13.72
C ILE A 44 -8.92 1.68 14.39
N VAL A 45 -9.20 0.90 15.44
CA VAL A 45 -10.40 1.03 16.28
C VAL A 45 -9.98 1.53 17.65
N ASN A 46 -10.59 2.61 18.12
CA ASN A 46 -10.31 3.12 19.47
C ASN A 46 -11.06 2.34 20.56
N SER A 47 -10.80 2.64 21.84
CA SER A 47 -11.44 1.95 22.98
C SER A 47 -12.96 2.13 23.08
N ARG A 48 -13.56 3.04 22.30
CA ARG A 48 -15.01 3.23 22.19
C ARG A 48 -15.63 2.43 21.03
N GLY A 49 -14.84 1.70 20.25
CA GLY A 49 -15.32 0.96 19.08
C GLY A 49 -15.47 1.81 17.81
N GLU A 50 -14.89 3.01 17.77
CA GLU A 50 -14.95 3.90 16.60
C GLU A 50 -13.76 3.64 15.67
N ILE A 51 -14.00 3.62 14.35
CA ILE A 51 -12.96 3.46 13.33
C ILE A 51 -12.43 4.84 12.90
N TRP A 52 -11.11 4.95 12.76
CA TRP A 52 -10.49 6.15 12.20
C TRP A 52 -10.37 6.08 10.68
N PHE A 53 -11.02 7.01 9.98
CA PHE A 53 -10.90 7.20 8.52
C PHE A 53 -10.14 8.49 8.22
N PRO A 54 -8.84 8.44 7.88
CA PRO A 54 -8.08 9.62 7.50
C PRO A 54 -8.53 10.17 6.15
N ARG A 55 -8.32 11.47 5.94
CA ARG A 55 -8.43 12.09 4.62
C ARG A 55 -7.07 12.03 3.91
N ARG A 56 -7.07 11.54 2.67
CA ARG A 56 -5.88 11.45 1.81
C ARG A 56 -5.29 12.83 1.54
N SER A 57 -3.96 12.88 1.44
CA SER A 57 -3.29 14.11 1.02
C SER A 57 -3.66 14.49 -0.42
N SER A 58 -3.62 15.79 -0.73
CA SER A 58 -3.89 16.32 -2.07
C SER A 58 -2.92 15.81 -3.14
N HIS A 59 -1.74 15.35 -2.73
CA HIS A 59 -0.67 14.91 -3.64
C HIS A 59 -0.75 13.43 -4.02
N LYS A 60 -1.71 12.66 -3.49
CA LYS A 60 -1.90 11.26 -3.88
C LYS A 60 -2.32 11.19 -5.36
N ARG A 61 -1.63 10.35 -6.14
CA ARG A 61 -1.92 10.15 -7.57
C ARG A 61 -3.34 9.65 -7.83
N ILE A 62 -3.86 8.79 -6.95
CA ILE A 62 -5.19 8.19 -7.07
C ILE A 62 -6.02 8.67 -5.87
N PHE A 63 -7.26 9.11 -6.12
CA PHE A 63 -8.22 9.57 -5.09
C PHE A 63 -7.65 10.63 -4.11
N PRO A 64 -7.12 11.78 -4.60
CA PRO A 64 -6.69 12.85 -3.70
C PRO A 64 -7.88 13.39 -2.91
N LEU A 65 -7.67 13.77 -1.64
CA LEU A 65 -8.68 14.34 -0.73
C LEU A 65 -9.87 13.45 -0.36
N CYS A 66 -9.95 12.21 -0.85
CA CYS A 66 -10.94 11.22 -0.42
C CYS A 66 -10.63 10.69 0.99
N LEU A 67 -11.61 10.00 1.59
CA LEU A 67 -11.35 9.18 2.78
C LEU A 67 -10.55 7.92 2.42
N ASP A 68 -9.79 7.39 3.37
CA ASP A 68 -8.94 6.22 3.21
C ASP A 68 -9.09 5.21 4.34
N MET A 69 -8.45 4.07 4.18
CA MET A 69 -8.13 3.13 5.27
C MET A 69 -7.24 3.83 6.31
N SER A 70 -7.24 3.36 7.57
CA SER A 70 -6.45 4.00 8.63
C SER A 70 -4.94 3.96 8.33
N VAL A 71 -4.47 2.81 7.84
CA VAL A 71 -3.11 2.61 7.34
C VAL A 71 -3.22 1.71 6.12
N GLY A 72 -2.42 1.97 5.10
CA GLY A 72 -2.40 1.16 3.89
C GLY A 72 -1.12 1.36 3.11
N GLY A 73 -0.63 0.28 2.53
CA GLY A 73 0.69 0.27 1.92
C GLY A 73 0.94 -0.97 1.08
N HIS A 74 2.04 -0.94 0.35
CA HIS A 74 2.46 -2.03 -0.51
C HIS A 74 3.21 -3.09 0.31
N VAL A 75 3.07 -4.36 -0.08
CA VAL A 75 3.95 -5.42 0.40
C VAL A 75 5.13 -5.49 -0.57
N ALA A 76 6.33 -5.22 -0.07
CA ALA A 76 7.52 -5.27 -0.91
C ALA A 76 7.83 -6.71 -1.35
N SER A 77 8.56 -6.86 -2.45
CA SER A 77 8.96 -8.17 -2.98
C SER A 77 9.72 -8.98 -1.92
N GLY A 78 9.24 -10.19 -1.62
CA GLY A 78 9.78 -11.05 -0.56
C GLY A 78 9.45 -10.64 0.87
N GLU A 79 8.69 -9.56 1.09
CA GLU A 79 8.17 -9.17 2.41
C GLU A 79 6.93 -10.01 2.76
N SER A 80 6.81 -10.40 4.03
CA SER A 80 5.57 -11.00 4.53
C SER A 80 4.50 -9.93 4.75
N TYR A 81 3.22 -10.32 4.76
CA TYR A 81 2.14 -9.39 5.08
C TYR A 81 2.28 -8.82 6.50
N GLU A 82 2.75 -9.62 7.46
CA GLU A 82 2.96 -9.22 8.83
C GLU A 82 4.07 -8.19 8.97
N ASP A 83 5.18 -8.35 8.24
CA ASP A 83 6.28 -7.40 8.23
C ASP A 83 5.87 -6.08 7.57
N ALA A 84 5.16 -6.16 6.44
CA ALA A 84 4.60 -4.99 5.76
C ALA A 84 3.64 -4.23 6.68
N LEU A 85 2.74 -4.95 7.38
CA LEU A 85 1.82 -4.35 8.35
C LEU A 85 2.59 -3.63 9.47
N ARG A 86 3.60 -4.28 10.06
CA ARG A 86 4.41 -3.66 11.12
C ARG A 86 5.09 -2.39 10.63
N ARG A 87 5.73 -2.44 9.46
CA ARG A 87 6.42 -1.29 8.85
C ARG A 87 5.46 -0.13 8.61
N GLU A 88 4.37 -0.37 7.88
CA GLU A 88 3.41 0.67 7.49
C GLU A 88 2.69 1.30 8.69
N THR A 89 2.51 0.56 9.79
CA THR A 89 1.91 1.14 11.02
C THR A 89 2.87 2.00 11.84
N LEU A 90 4.17 2.04 11.50
CA LEU A 90 5.20 2.80 12.20
C LEU A 90 5.71 4.04 11.43
N GLU A 91 5.42 4.14 10.13
CA GLU A 91 5.78 5.29 9.26
C GLU A 91 4.92 6.54 9.53
#